data_AF-A0AA42BFL8-F1
#
_entry.id   AF-A0AA42BFL8-F1
#
_cell.length_a   1.000
_cell.length_b   1.000
_cell.length_c   1.000
_cell.angle_alpha   90.00
_cell.angle_beta   90.00
_cell.angle_gamma   90.00
#
_symmetry.space_group_name_H-M   'P 1'
#
loop_
_entity.id
_entity.type
_entity.pdbx_description
1 polymer ?
#
loop_
_entity_poly.entity_id
_entity_poly.type
_entity_poly.pdbx_seq_one_letter_code
_entity_poly.pdbx_strand_id
1 'polypeptide(L)'
;MTTAPAPNAIDSAAGLAADYWRTDIIDIEPGRIHVRGYPIQELIGQIGFAEMIWLMLRGELPAKRQAALLEAALVASVDHGPHAPSIAIAKMATSCGLPLNGAMASALNALDDVHGGAGQQAVELFHDIEARMFDGASLEAATATGVDAFIAAHGKYLPGFGHRFHPVDPRAVRLLALVDEAAQDGVVGGRYAAIGRAIEALLSGRKGKPIPMNIDGATAVIYAELGFAAPLARGVFCLSRAVGILAHAWEQSSRGERNKGPMPRQLPYRYTGEATRHLADSYATVVP
;
A
#
# COMPACT_ATOMS: atom_id res chain seq x y z
N MET A 1 5.85 31.87 55.97
CA MET A 1 6.65 31.15 54.96
C MET A 1 5.87 29.91 54.55
N THR A 2 4.97 30.08 53.58
CA THR A 2 4.22 29.00 52.94
C THR A 2 5.06 28.48 51.78
N THR A 3 5.41 27.21 51.87
CA THR A 3 6.27 26.46 50.95
C THR A 3 5.69 26.45 49.53
N ALA A 4 6.54 26.71 48.55
CA ALA A 4 6.23 26.62 47.13
C ALA A 4 5.70 25.22 46.75
N PRO A 5 4.82 25.11 45.74
CA PRO A 5 4.32 23.82 45.27
C PRO A 5 5.48 22.99 44.69
N ALA A 6 5.42 21.67 44.90
CA ALA A 6 6.39 20.72 44.38
C ALA A 6 6.48 20.81 42.84
N PRO A 7 7.69 20.68 42.25
CA PRO A 7 7.84 20.74 40.80
C PRO A 7 7.03 19.62 40.13
N ASN A 8 6.31 19.99 39.08
CA ASN A 8 5.49 19.10 38.25
C ASN A 8 6.26 17.82 37.88
N ALA A 9 5.55 16.68 37.89
CA ALA A 9 6.05 15.31 37.69
C ALA A 9 6.79 15.02 36.36
N ILE A 10 7.06 16.05 35.55
CA ILE A 10 7.79 16.00 34.28
C ILE A 10 9.32 15.89 34.51
N ASP A 11 9.82 16.19 35.72
CA ASP A 11 11.27 16.30 36.00
C ASP A 11 11.94 14.99 36.47
N SER A 12 11.23 13.85 36.41
CA SER A 12 11.79 12.55 36.77
C SER A 12 12.24 11.77 35.53
N ALA A 13 13.34 11.01 35.64
CA ALA A 13 13.80 10.13 34.55
C ALA A 13 12.72 9.13 34.09
N ALA A 14 11.82 8.73 34.99
CA ALA A 14 10.66 7.91 34.67
C ALA A 14 9.61 8.66 33.82
N GLY A 15 9.33 9.92 34.16
CA GLY A 15 8.44 10.79 33.37
C GLY A 15 8.99 11.03 31.96
N LEU A 16 10.29 11.32 31.84
CA LEU A 16 10.95 11.49 30.54
C LEU A 16 10.92 10.21 29.68
N ALA A 17 11.12 9.04 30.29
CA ALA A 17 11.06 7.77 29.58
C ALA A 17 9.63 7.44 29.11
N ALA A 18 8.62 7.75 29.92
CA ALA A 18 7.21 7.58 29.55
C ALA A 18 6.80 8.53 28.40
N ASP A 19 7.20 9.80 28.48
CA ASP A 19 6.93 10.78 27.43
C ASP A 19 7.64 10.44 26.11
N TYR A 20 8.85 9.85 26.18
CA TYR A 20 9.60 9.43 25.00
C TYR A 20 8.88 8.33 24.20
N TRP A 21 8.25 7.37 24.88
CA TRP A 21 7.52 6.25 24.26
C TRP A 21 6.00 6.43 24.31
N ARG A 22 5.50 7.68 24.26
CA ARG A 22 4.05 7.95 24.28
C ARG A 22 3.34 7.45 23.03
N THR A 23 2.12 6.98 23.20
CA THR A 23 1.21 6.57 22.11
C THR A 23 -0.23 6.94 22.46
N ASP A 24 -1.03 7.22 21.43
CA ASP A 24 -2.47 7.45 21.52
C ASP A 24 -3.28 6.27 20.93
N ILE A 25 -2.61 5.15 20.58
CA ILE A 25 -3.19 4.03 19.83
C ILE A 25 -3.78 2.97 20.75
N ILE A 26 -2.99 2.52 21.72
CA ILE A 26 -3.35 1.41 22.61
C ILE A 26 -2.80 1.67 24.01
N ASP A 27 -3.62 1.39 25.01
CA ASP A 27 -3.29 1.48 26.43
C ASP A 27 -3.38 0.09 27.07
N ILE A 28 -2.27 -0.36 27.67
CA ILE A 28 -2.10 -1.71 28.21
C ILE A 28 -1.60 -1.64 29.64
N GLU A 29 -2.37 -2.23 30.56
CA GLU A 29 -2.01 -2.47 31.96
C GLU A 29 -2.47 -3.88 32.38
N PRO A 30 -2.03 -4.41 33.53
CA PRO A 30 -2.55 -5.69 34.04
C PRO A 30 -4.08 -5.70 34.11
N GLY A 31 -4.73 -6.55 33.30
CA GLY A 31 -6.19 -6.66 33.23
C GLY A 31 -6.88 -5.61 32.34
N ARG A 32 -6.14 -4.74 31.66
CA ARG A 32 -6.67 -3.65 30.85
C ARG A 32 -5.98 -3.58 29.48
N ILE A 33 -6.76 -3.68 28.41
CA ILE A 33 -6.29 -3.47 27.04
C ILE A 33 -7.34 -2.63 26.33
N HIS A 34 -7.04 -1.36 26.10
CA HIS A 34 -7.91 -0.42 25.39
C HIS A 34 -7.27 0.00 24.07
N VAL A 35 -7.94 -0.26 22.95
CA VAL A 35 -7.53 0.25 21.64
C VAL A 35 -8.35 1.49 21.34
N ARG A 36 -7.69 2.64 21.21
CA ARG A 36 -8.35 3.94 21.03
C ARG A 36 -9.50 4.16 22.03
N GLY A 37 -9.27 3.75 23.29
CA GLY A 37 -10.25 3.87 24.37
C GLY A 37 -11.30 2.75 24.47
N TYR A 38 -11.43 1.85 23.47
CA TYR A 38 -12.36 0.72 23.53
C TYR A 38 -11.72 -0.52 24.18
N PRO A 39 -12.36 -1.17 25.16
CA PRO A 39 -11.85 -2.42 25.71
C PRO A 39 -11.80 -3.50 24.61
N ILE A 40 -10.65 -4.15 24.43
CA ILE A 40 -10.46 -5.08 23.30
C ILE A 40 -11.48 -6.22 23.29
N GLN A 41 -11.93 -6.69 24.46
CA GLN A 41 -12.94 -7.73 24.59
C GLN A 41 -14.32 -7.32 24.06
N GLU A 42 -14.61 -6.01 23.96
CA GLU A 42 -15.85 -5.51 23.34
C GLU A 42 -15.71 -5.44 21.82
N LEU A 43 -14.50 -5.31 21.29
CA LEU A 43 -14.25 -5.30 19.84
C LEU A 43 -14.28 -6.72 19.25
N ILE A 44 -13.72 -7.69 19.98
CA ILE A 44 -13.63 -9.09 19.54
C ILE A 44 -15.03 -9.66 19.28
N GLY A 45 -15.29 -10.05 18.03
CA GLY A 45 -16.57 -10.61 17.60
C GLY A 45 -17.66 -9.58 17.29
N GLN A 46 -17.41 -8.29 17.51
CA GLN A 46 -18.37 -7.21 17.22
C GLN A 46 -18.02 -6.40 15.96
N ILE A 47 -16.72 -6.27 15.66
CA ILE A 47 -16.23 -5.56 14.47
C ILE A 47 -15.39 -6.47 13.56
N GLY A 48 -15.39 -6.16 12.27
CA GLY A 48 -14.57 -6.81 11.27
C GLY A 48 -13.13 -6.27 11.22
N PHE A 49 -12.29 -6.91 10.43
CA PHE A 49 -10.88 -6.53 10.32
C PHE A 49 -10.68 -5.16 9.65
N ALA A 50 -11.48 -4.80 8.63
CA ALA A 50 -11.45 -3.45 8.04
C ALA A 50 -11.81 -2.36 9.05
N GLU A 51 -12.79 -2.60 9.93
CA GLU A 51 -13.16 -1.66 10.99
C GLU A 51 -12.02 -1.48 12.00
N MET A 52 -11.33 -2.58 12.35
CA MET A 52 -10.16 -2.55 13.22
C MET A 52 -8.98 -1.79 12.59
N ILE A 53 -8.70 -2.02 11.30
CA ILE A 53 -7.68 -1.27 10.55
C ILE A 53 -8.01 0.22 10.58
N TRP A 54 -9.28 0.57 10.31
CA TRP A 54 -9.72 1.95 10.34
C TRP A 54 -9.54 2.58 11.73
N LEU A 55 -10.01 1.91 12.79
CA LEU A 55 -9.87 2.39 14.17
C LEU A 55 -8.40 2.68 14.52
N MET A 56 -7.51 1.74 14.22
CA MET A 56 -6.07 1.88 14.52
C MET A 56 -5.45 3.08 13.79
N LEU A 57 -5.78 3.25 12.50
CA LEU A 57 -5.19 4.27 11.64
C LEU A 57 -5.84 5.65 11.80
N ARG A 58 -7.11 5.72 12.21
CA ARG A 58 -7.90 6.97 12.21
C ARG A 58 -8.47 7.39 13.56
N GLY A 59 -8.32 6.57 14.60
CA GLY A 59 -8.73 6.89 15.96
C GLY A 59 -10.19 6.60 16.30
N GLU A 60 -11.08 6.53 15.30
CA GLU A 60 -12.52 6.32 15.49
C GLU A 60 -13.04 5.15 14.66
N LEU A 61 -14.20 4.59 15.03
CA LEU A 61 -14.86 3.55 14.21
C LEU A 61 -15.53 4.17 12.97
N PRO A 62 -15.45 3.50 11.80
CA PRO A 62 -16.18 3.93 10.60
C PRO A 62 -17.67 3.65 10.72
N ALA A 63 -18.48 4.36 9.93
CA ALA A 63 -19.83 3.87 9.63
C ALA A 63 -19.76 2.54 8.88
N LYS A 64 -20.74 1.65 9.09
CA LYS A 64 -20.75 0.29 8.49
C LYS A 64 -20.58 0.30 6.97
N ARG A 65 -21.13 1.29 6.27
CA ARG A 65 -20.98 1.42 4.81
C ARG A 65 -19.60 1.90 4.36
N GLN A 66 -18.92 2.71 5.17
CA GLN A 66 -17.52 3.10 4.94
C GLN A 66 -16.60 1.89 5.13
N ALA A 67 -16.85 1.09 6.19
CA ALA A 67 -16.13 -0.16 6.42
C ALA A 67 -16.29 -1.15 5.25
N ALA A 68 -17.51 -1.27 4.71
CA ALA A 68 -17.79 -2.14 3.56
C ALA A 68 -17.03 -1.71 2.29
N LEU A 69 -16.88 -0.41 2.04
CA LEU A 69 -16.05 0.09 0.93
C LEU A 69 -14.57 -0.22 1.14
N LEU A 70 -14.05 -0.01 2.35
CA LEU A 70 -12.67 -0.35 2.68
C LEU A 70 -12.41 -1.85 2.51
N GLU A 71 -13.32 -2.69 3.01
CA GLU A 71 -13.26 -4.15 2.87
C GLU A 71 -13.24 -4.56 1.39
N ALA A 72 -14.09 -3.95 0.55
CA ALA A 72 -14.09 -4.22 -0.90
C ALA A 72 -12.73 -3.90 -1.55
N ALA A 73 -12.10 -2.78 -1.19
CA ALA A 73 -10.77 -2.43 -1.68
C ALA A 73 -9.68 -3.41 -1.21
N LEU A 74 -9.75 -3.86 0.06
CA LEU A 74 -8.84 -4.87 0.61
C LEU A 74 -8.98 -6.22 -0.11
N VAL A 75 -10.22 -6.70 -0.30
CA VAL A 75 -10.49 -7.96 -0.99
C VAL A 75 -9.96 -7.93 -2.43
N ALA A 76 -10.16 -6.82 -3.14
CA ALA A 76 -9.77 -6.72 -4.54
C ALA A 76 -8.24 -6.81 -4.76
N SER A 77 -7.45 -6.35 -3.78
CA SER A 77 -5.99 -6.23 -3.87
C SER A 77 -5.22 -7.38 -3.22
N VAL A 78 -5.93 -8.38 -2.70
CA VAL A 78 -5.41 -9.43 -1.81
C VAL A 78 -4.28 -10.27 -2.44
N ASP A 79 -4.38 -10.56 -3.73
CA ASP A 79 -3.37 -11.33 -4.46
C ASP A 79 -3.33 -10.96 -5.95
N HIS A 80 -2.21 -11.24 -6.62
CA HIS A 80 -2.07 -11.09 -8.07
C HIS A 80 -1.26 -12.25 -8.69
N GLY A 81 -1.20 -13.39 -7.99
CA GLY A 81 -0.49 -14.58 -8.42
C GLY A 81 1.04 -14.43 -8.45
N PRO A 82 1.75 -15.49 -8.87
CA PRO A 82 3.21 -15.58 -8.80
C PRO A 82 3.95 -14.66 -9.78
N HIS A 83 3.24 -13.99 -10.69
CA HIS A 83 3.84 -12.98 -11.56
C HIS A 83 4.16 -11.68 -10.82
N ALA A 84 3.50 -11.42 -9.69
CA ALA A 84 3.81 -10.28 -8.85
C ALA A 84 5.17 -10.50 -8.16
N PRO A 85 6.11 -9.53 -8.23
CA PRO A 85 7.42 -9.63 -7.58
C PRO A 85 7.35 -10.04 -6.10
N SER A 86 6.44 -9.46 -5.32
CA SER A 86 6.28 -9.81 -3.90
C SER A 86 5.91 -11.28 -3.68
N ILE A 87 5.02 -11.86 -4.51
CA ILE A 87 4.64 -13.26 -4.42
C ILE A 87 5.78 -14.18 -4.87
N ALA A 88 6.48 -13.82 -5.95
CA ALA A 88 7.67 -14.55 -6.39
C ALA A 88 8.75 -14.56 -5.30
N ILE A 89 8.97 -13.43 -4.62
CA ILE A 89 9.90 -13.32 -3.49
C ILE A 89 9.45 -14.17 -2.30
N ALA A 90 8.17 -14.16 -1.94
CA ALA A 90 7.64 -14.98 -0.84
C ALA A 90 7.94 -16.47 -1.08
N LYS A 91 7.67 -16.96 -2.29
CA LYS A 91 7.94 -18.35 -2.68
C LYS A 91 9.45 -18.63 -2.72
N MET A 92 10.25 -17.73 -3.30
CA MET A 92 11.71 -17.85 -3.35
C MET A 92 12.31 -17.93 -1.93
N ALA A 93 11.98 -16.97 -1.08
CA ALA A 93 12.44 -16.90 0.31
C ALA A 93 12.10 -18.17 1.09
N THR A 94 10.86 -18.65 0.96
CA THR A 94 10.41 -19.90 1.60
C THR A 94 11.22 -21.10 1.08
N SER A 95 11.42 -21.21 -0.24
CA SER A 95 12.21 -22.31 -0.85
C SER A 95 13.71 -22.25 -0.53
N CYS A 96 14.23 -21.09 -0.14
CA CYS A 96 15.58 -20.92 0.41
C CYS A 96 15.68 -21.28 1.90
N GLY A 97 14.56 -21.55 2.57
CA GLY A 97 14.50 -22.02 3.95
C GLY A 97 14.08 -20.98 4.99
N LEU A 98 13.57 -19.82 4.60
CA LEU A 98 13.04 -18.85 5.57
C LEU A 98 11.70 -19.35 6.15
N PRO A 99 11.44 -19.13 7.45
CA PRO A 99 10.12 -19.32 8.04
C PRO A 99 9.13 -18.29 7.48
N LEU A 100 7.82 -18.52 7.69
CA LEU A 100 6.74 -17.71 7.11
C LEU A 100 6.91 -16.21 7.35
N ASN A 101 7.24 -15.78 8.58
CA ASN A 101 7.44 -14.37 8.89
C ASN A 101 8.63 -13.76 8.13
N GLY A 102 9.71 -14.52 7.92
CA GLY A 102 10.86 -14.07 7.13
C GLY A 102 10.51 -13.98 5.63
N ALA A 103 9.74 -14.92 5.11
CA ALA A 103 9.24 -14.86 3.74
C ALA A 103 8.29 -13.67 3.52
N MET A 104 7.40 -13.40 4.50
CA MET A 104 6.52 -12.25 4.49
C MET A 104 7.29 -10.94 4.51
N ALA A 105 8.24 -10.77 5.43
CA ALA A 105 9.07 -9.57 5.50
C ALA A 105 9.85 -9.33 4.18
N SER A 106 10.42 -10.40 3.60
CA SER A 106 11.13 -10.32 2.33
C SER A 106 10.22 -9.83 1.19
N ALA A 107 8.99 -10.35 1.13
CA ALA A 107 8.01 -10.00 0.11
C ALA A 107 7.43 -8.58 0.30
N LEU A 108 7.15 -8.18 1.54
CA LEU A 108 6.64 -6.86 1.88
C LEU A 108 7.65 -5.76 1.58
N ASN A 109 8.95 -6.00 1.78
CA ASN A 109 10.01 -5.04 1.44
C ASN A 109 10.10 -4.73 -0.06
N ALA A 110 9.51 -5.57 -0.92
CA ALA A 110 9.41 -5.30 -2.36
C ALA A 110 8.15 -4.50 -2.74
N LEU A 111 7.28 -4.17 -1.77
CA LEU A 111 6.10 -3.34 -1.99
C LEU A 111 6.45 -1.86 -1.84
N ASP A 112 6.80 -1.22 -2.95
CA ASP A 112 7.24 0.18 -3.03
C ASP A 112 6.79 0.83 -4.35
N ASP A 113 7.31 2.01 -4.71
CA ASP A 113 6.91 2.88 -5.81
C ASP A 113 6.56 2.15 -7.11
N VAL A 114 7.37 1.16 -7.51
CA VAL A 114 7.16 0.41 -8.77
C VAL A 114 6.17 -0.73 -8.63
N HIS A 115 6.12 -1.38 -7.45
CA HIS A 115 5.30 -2.58 -7.21
C HIS A 115 4.47 -2.39 -5.94
N GLY A 116 3.31 -1.74 -6.06
CA GLY A 116 2.40 -1.48 -4.93
C GLY A 116 2.32 -0.01 -4.49
N GLY A 117 3.19 0.86 -5.00
CA GLY A 117 3.17 2.30 -4.70
C GLY A 117 2.12 3.11 -5.48
N ALA A 118 1.57 2.57 -6.57
CA ALA A 118 0.65 3.28 -7.46
C ALA A 118 -0.60 3.80 -6.74
N GLY A 119 -1.13 3.08 -5.74
CA GLY A 119 -2.29 3.54 -4.98
C GLY A 119 -2.04 4.85 -4.23
N GLN A 120 -0.90 4.98 -3.54
CA GLN A 120 -0.52 6.22 -2.86
C GLN A 120 -0.32 7.37 -3.86
N GLN A 121 0.45 7.12 -4.92
CA GLN A 121 0.76 8.15 -5.91
C GLN A 121 -0.50 8.65 -6.63
N ALA A 122 -1.48 7.77 -6.84
CA ALA A 122 -2.79 8.15 -7.39
C ALA A 122 -3.58 9.04 -6.41
N VAL A 123 -3.60 8.72 -5.11
CA VAL A 123 -4.23 9.59 -4.10
C VAL A 123 -3.55 10.96 -4.03
N GLU A 124 -2.21 11.03 -4.11
CA GLU A 124 -1.47 12.30 -4.18
C GLU A 124 -1.89 13.15 -5.39
N LEU A 125 -1.98 12.53 -6.56
CA LEU A 125 -2.47 13.19 -7.78
C LEU A 125 -3.93 13.65 -7.64
N PHE A 126 -4.80 12.85 -7.00
CA PHE A 126 -6.18 13.23 -6.78
C PHE A 126 -6.32 14.43 -5.84
N HIS A 127 -5.52 14.49 -4.77
CA HIS A 127 -5.48 15.65 -3.87
C HIS A 127 -4.94 16.91 -4.57
N ASP A 128 -3.92 16.80 -5.44
CA ASP A 128 -3.44 17.95 -6.24
C ASP A 128 -4.54 18.48 -7.17
N ILE A 129 -5.27 17.60 -7.86
CA ILE A 129 -6.38 18.01 -8.73
C ILE A 129 -7.51 18.63 -7.90
N GLU A 130 -7.86 18.05 -6.75
CA GLU A 130 -8.86 18.63 -5.85
C GLU A 130 -8.46 20.03 -5.35
N ALA A 131 -7.19 20.23 -4.97
CA ALA A 131 -6.71 21.54 -4.52
C ALA A 131 -6.88 22.60 -5.61
N ARG A 132 -6.58 22.27 -6.87
CA ARG A 132 -6.81 23.17 -8.01
C ARG A 132 -8.29 23.48 -8.21
N MET A 133 -9.17 22.51 -7.98
CA MET A 133 -10.62 22.73 -8.03
C MET A 133 -11.09 23.65 -6.90
N PHE A 134 -10.51 23.52 -5.70
CA PHE A 134 -10.79 24.41 -4.57
C PHE A 134 -10.37 25.86 -4.88
N ASP A 135 -9.29 26.04 -5.64
CA ASP A 135 -8.83 27.34 -6.14
C ASP A 135 -9.67 27.90 -7.31
N GLY A 136 -10.77 27.22 -7.68
CA GLY A 136 -11.76 27.71 -8.64
C GLY A 136 -11.63 27.16 -10.06
N ALA A 137 -10.69 26.24 -10.33
CA ALA A 137 -10.61 25.58 -11.62
C ALA A 137 -11.79 24.59 -11.82
N SER A 138 -12.27 24.45 -13.06
CA SER A 138 -13.21 23.37 -13.39
C SER A 138 -12.52 22.00 -13.26
N LEU A 139 -13.30 20.92 -13.13
CA LEU A 139 -12.76 19.56 -13.07
C LEU A 139 -11.85 19.27 -14.28
N GLU A 140 -12.27 19.66 -15.48
CA GLU A 140 -11.51 19.43 -16.71
C GLU A 140 -10.18 20.18 -16.71
N ALA A 141 -10.20 21.46 -16.32
CA ALA A 141 -9.00 22.30 -16.26
C ALA A 141 -8.04 21.81 -15.17
N ALA A 142 -8.55 21.54 -13.97
CA ALA A 142 -7.78 21.02 -12.84
C ALA A 142 -7.14 19.67 -13.19
N THR A 143 -7.90 18.77 -13.81
CA THR A 143 -7.41 17.46 -14.25
C THR A 143 -6.29 17.60 -15.29
N ALA A 144 -6.49 18.44 -16.31
CA ALA A 144 -5.48 18.65 -17.35
C ALA A 144 -4.17 19.19 -16.76
N THR A 145 -4.26 20.24 -15.94
CA THR A 145 -3.06 20.85 -15.32
C THR A 145 -2.38 19.92 -14.32
N GLY A 146 -3.14 19.20 -13.47
CA GLY A 146 -2.57 18.25 -12.51
C GLY A 146 -1.85 17.08 -13.19
N VAL A 147 -2.46 16.53 -14.25
CA VAL A 147 -1.82 15.50 -15.07
C VAL A 147 -0.55 16.01 -15.74
N ASP A 148 -0.56 17.22 -16.31
CA ASP A 148 0.64 17.80 -16.94
C ASP A 148 1.77 18.06 -15.94
N ALA A 149 1.44 18.59 -14.75
CA ALA A 149 2.39 18.78 -13.68
C ALA A 149 3.00 17.46 -13.21
N PHE A 150 2.18 16.41 -13.02
CA PHE A 150 2.66 15.09 -12.65
C PHE A 150 3.60 14.51 -13.71
N ILE A 151 3.23 14.60 -14.99
CA ILE A 151 4.08 14.08 -16.08
C ILE A 151 5.41 14.80 -16.14
N ALA A 152 5.43 16.13 -15.92
CA ALA A 152 6.65 16.91 -15.91
C ALA A 152 7.59 16.51 -14.76
N ALA A 153 7.05 16.17 -13.59
CA ALA A 153 7.83 15.80 -12.41
C ALA A 153 8.26 14.32 -12.37
N HIS A 154 7.40 13.40 -12.81
CA HIS A 154 7.56 11.96 -12.59
C HIS A 154 7.61 11.12 -13.88
N GLY A 155 7.35 11.75 -15.03
CA GLY A 155 7.34 11.11 -16.34
C GLY A 155 5.97 10.61 -16.79
N LYS A 156 5.93 9.96 -17.95
CA LYS A 156 4.70 9.69 -18.72
C LYS A 156 3.76 8.61 -18.16
N TYR A 157 4.17 7.87 -17.12
CA TYR A 157 3.38 6.78 -16.57
C TYR A 157 2.59 7.29 -15.37
N LEU A 158 1.26 7.25 -15.49
CA LEU A 158 0.37 7.74 -14.45
C LEU A 158 -0.07 6.61 -13.52
N PRO A 159 0.01 6.81 -12.20
CA PRO A 159 -0.37 5.82 -11.21
C PRO A 159 -1.87 5.54 -11.30
N GLY A 160 -2.25 4.25 -11.27
CA GLY A 160 -3.65 3.83 -11.32
C GLY A 160 -4.28 3.75 -12.72
N PHE A 161 -3.51 4.03 -13.79
CA PHE A 161 -4.01 4.02 -15.17
C PHE A 161 -3.17 3.17 -16.11
N GLY A 162 -3.87 2.52 -17.04
CA GLY A 162 -3.29 1.58 -17.99
C GLY A 162 -3.20 0.17 -17.41
N HIS A 163 -3.23 -0.81 -18.31
CA HIS A 163 -3.21 -2.22 -17.94
C HIS A 163 -2.52 -3.05 -19.04
N ARG A 164 -1.73 -4.06 -18.63
CA ARG A 164 -0.98 -4.92 -19.57
C ARG A 164 -1.87 -5.93 -20.32
N PHE A 165 -2.84 -6.52 -19.62
CA PHE A 165 -3.68 -7.62 -20.13
C PHE A 165 -5.11 -7.20 -20.48
N HIS A 166 -5.79 -6.51 -19.56
CA HIS A 166 -7.20 -6.16 -19.70
C HIS A 166 -7.41 -4.82 -20.42
N PRO A 167 -8.28 -4.76 -21.44
CA PRO A 167 -8.73 -3.49 -22.03
C PRO A 167 -9.63 -2.71 -21.07
N VAL A 168 -10.31 -3.41 -20.15
CA VAL A 168 -11.09 -2.86 -19.03
C VAL A 168 -10.83 -3.76 -17.84
N ASP A 169 -10.38 -3.21 -16.70
CA ASP A 169 -10.15 -3.99 -15.50
C ASP A 169 -11.50 -4.31 -14.82
N PRO A 170 -11.93 -5.58 -14.76
CA PRO A 170 -13.24 -5.94 -14.21
C PRO A 170 -13.37 -5.59 -12.71
N ARG A 171 -12.25 -5.52 -11.99
CA ARG A 171 -12.24 -5.16 -10.57
C ARG A 171 -12.49 -3.67 -10.40
N ALA A 172 -11.84 -2.85 -11.23
CA ALA A 172 -12.06 -1.40 -11.23
C ALA A 172 -13.53 -1.06 -11.50
N VAL A 173 -14.17 -1.74 -12.46
CA VAL A 173 -15.60 -1.57 -12.76
C VAL A 173 -16.47 -1.83 -11.53
N ARG A 174 -16.26 -2.96 -10.83
CA ARG A 174 -17.07 -3.28 -9.65
C ARG A 174 -16.82 -2.31 -8.49
N LEU A 175 -15.56 -1.94 -8.24
CA LEU A 175 -15.21 -1.01 -7.16
C LEU A 175 -15.80 0.39 -7.40
N LEU A 176 -15.73 0.90 -8.62
CA LEU A 176 -16.32 2.21 -8.95
C LEU A 176 -17.85 2.19 -8.85
N ALA A 177 -18.51 1.08 -9.22
CA ALA A 177 -19.95 0.93 -9.00
C ALA A 177 -20.32 1.00 -7.51
N LEU A 178 -19.54 0.36 -6.63
CA LEU A 178 -19.74 0.46 -5.17
C LEU A 178 -19.54 1.89 -4.66
N VAL A 179 -18.58 2.63 -5.22
CA VAL A 179 -18.38 4.05 -4.89
C VAL A 179 -19.56 4.89 -5.34
N ASP A 180 -20.12 4.65 -6.54
CA ASP A 180 -21.30 5.36 -7.02
C ASP A 180 -22.53 5.09 -6.14
N GLU A 181 -22.76 3.81 -5.76
CA GLU A 181 -23.82 3.41 -4.81
C GLU A 181 -23.64 4.14 -3.46
N ALA A 182 -22.41 4.18 -2.94
CA ALA A 182 -22.10 4.87 -1.69
C ALA A 182 -22.25 6.40 -1.77
N ALA A 183 -21.91 7.01 -2.92
CA ALA A 183 -22.09 8.43 -3.15
C ALA A 183 -23.57 8.82 -3.26
N GLN A 184 -24.37 8.01 -3.95
CA GLN A 184 -25.83 8.20 -4.04
C GLN A 184 -26.49 8.17 -2.66
N ASP A 185 -25.99 7.30 -1.77
CA ASP A 185 -26.50 7.16 -0.41
C ASP A 185 -25.83 8.13 0.60
N GLY A 186 -25.02 9.08 0.13
CA GLY A 186 -24.39 10.12 0.95
C GLY A 186 -23.31 9.62 1.92
N VAL A 187 -22.80 8.39 1.72
CA VAL A 187 -21.71 7.81 2.53
C VAL A 187 -20.37 8.45 2.21
N VAL A 188 -20.17 8.81 0.93
CA VAL A 188 -18.98 9.50 0.39
C VAL A 188 -19.41 10.58 -0.61
N GLY A 189 -18.49 11.44 -1.03
CA GLY A 189 -18.80 12.57 -1.92
C GLY A 189 -18.83 12.23 -3.42
N GLY A 190 -18.15 11.17 -3.84
CA GLY A 190 -17.99 10.78 -5.25
C GLY A 190 -17.05 11.68 -6.06
N ARG A 191 -16.38 12.64 -5.38
CA ARG A 191 -15.48 13.62 -6.00
C ARG A 191 -14.25 12.95 -6.62
N TYR A 192 -13.62 12.04 -5.91
CA TYR A 192 -12.42 11.35 -6.38
C TYR A 192 -12.76 10.32 -7.46
N ALA A 193 -13.97 9.75 -7.44
CA ALA A 193 -14.46 8.96 -8.57
C ALA A 193 -14.62 9.82 -9.83
N ALA A 194 -15.13 11.05 -9.70
CA ALA A 194 -15.21 12.00 -10.82
C ALA A 194 -13.82 12.40 -11.34
N ILE A 195 -12.86 12.70 -10.44
CA ILE A 195 -11.46 12.98 -10.80
C ILE A 195 -10.84 11.80 -11.54
N GLY A 196 -10.95 10.58 -11.01
CA GLY A 196 -10.38 9.39 -11.63
C GLY A 196 -10.93 9.15 -13.05
N ARG A 197 -12.24 9.32 -13.26
CA ARG A 197 -12.88 9.22 -14.59
C ARG A 197 -12.45 10.33 -15.54
N ALA A 198 -12.27 11.56 -15.03
CA ALA A 198 -11.77 12.67 -15.84
C ALA A 198 -10.34 12.40 -16.34
N ILE A 199 -9.47 11.83 -15.49
CA ILE A 199 -8.12 11.41 -15.89
C ILE A 199 -8.19 10.32 -16.97
N GLU A 200 -9.00 9.27 -16.78
CA GLU A 200 -9.18 8.20 -17.76
C GLU A 200 -9.60 8.75 -19.14
N ALA A 201 -10.57 9.66 -19.15
CA ALA A 201 -11.05 10.32 -20.36
C ALA A 201 -9.96 11.18 -21.02
N LEU A 202 -9.24 11.99 -20.24
CA LEU A 202 -8.15 12.84 -20.71
C LEU A 202 -7.02 12.00 -21.35
N LEU A 203 -6.60 10.93 -20.68
CA LEU A 203 -5.52 10.06 -21.17
C LEU A 203 -5.93 9.32 -22.44
N SER A 204 -7.16 8.81 -22.48
CA SER A 204 -7.69 8.13 -23.66
C SER A 204 -7.79 9.08 -24.86
N GLY A 205 -8.23 10.32 -24.63
CA GLY A 205 -8.26 11.37 -25.64
C GLY A 205 -6.87 11.74 -26.17
N ARG A 206 -5.90 11.98 -25.27
CA ARG A 206 -4.51 12.33 -25.65
C ARG A 206 -3.81 11.20 -26.41
N LYS A 207 -4.10 9.94 -26.09
CA LYS A 207 -3.46 8.79 -26.75
C LYS A 207 -4.18 8.35 -28.02
N GLY A 208 -5.44 8.75 -28.21
CA GLY A 208 -6.30 8.26 -29.29
C GLY A 208 -6.69 6.78 -29.15
N LYS A 209 -6.55 6.21 -27.94
CA LYS A 209 -6.95 4.84 -27.62
C LYS A 209 -7.28 4.71 -26.13
N PRO A 210 -8.10 3.73 -25.71
CA PRO A 210 -8.43 3.54 -24.30
C PRO A 210 -7.19 3.34 -23.42
N ILE A 211 -7.14 4.08 -22.31
CA ILE A 211 -6.17 3.89 -21.21
C ILE A 211 -6.98 3.70 -19.93
N PRO A 212 -7.38 2.45 -19.62
CA PRO A 212 -8.36 2.20 -18.57
C PRO A 212 -7.83 2.53 -17.19
N MET A 213 -8.69 2.96 -16.27
CA MET A 213 -8.38 2.91 -14.84
C MET A 213 -8.20 1.45 -14.43
N ASN A 214 -7.10 1.14 -13.74
CA ASN A 214 -6.84 -0.20 -13.21
C ASN A 214 -7.28 -0.30 -11.75
N ILE A 215 -7.11 -1.47 -11.16
CA ILE A 215 -7.44 -1.70 -9.74
C ILE A 215 -6.75 -0.72 -8.77
N ASP A 216 -5.50 -0.34 -9.02
CA ASP A 216 -4.78 0.57 -8.12
C ASP A 216 -5.43 1.96 -8.15
N GLY A 217 -5.89 2.41 -9.33
CA GLY A 217 -6.66 3.64 -9.47
C GLY A 217 -8.02 3.57 -8.77
N ALA A 218 -8.76 2.47 -8.95
CA ALA A 218 -10.07 2.31 -8.34
C ALA A 218 -10.01 2.17 -6.81
N THR A 219 -8.99 1.48 -6.27
CA THR A 219 -8.76 1.43 -4.83
C THR A 219 -8.26 2.77 -4.28
N ALA A 220 -7.42 3.50 -5.02
CA ALA A 220 -7.04 4.87 -4.68
C ALA A 220 -8.25 5.82 -4.58
N VAL A 221 -9.23 5.68 -5.50
CA VAL A 221 -10.50 6.42 -5.41
C VAL A 221 -11.19 6.11 -4.09
N ILE A 222 -11.34 4.83 -3.73
CA ILE A 222 -11.96 4.44 -2.45
C ILE A 222 -11.18 5.03 -1.26
N TYR A 223 -9.85 4.92 -1.23
CA TYR A 223 -9.06 5.45 -0.12
C TYR A 223 -9.20 6.96 0.03
N ALA A 224 -9.21 7.70 -1.09
CA ALA A 224 -9.43 9.15 -1.09
C ALA A 224 -10.85 9.51 -0.64
N GLU A 225 -11.90 8.85 -1.16
CA GLU A 225 -13.30 9.06 -0.75
C GLU A 225 -13.52 8.78 0.73
N LEU A 226 -12.82 7.81 1.28
CA LEU A 226 -12.86 7.48 2.70
C LEU A 226 -11.98 8.42 3.54
N GLY A 227 -11.16 9.29 2.93
CA GLY A 227 -10.33 10.27 3.62
C GLY A 227 -9.05 9.71 4.24
N PHE A 228 -8.48 8.66 3.65
CA PHE A 228 -7.14 8.19 4.03
C PHE A 228 -6.05 9.13 3.51
N ALA A 229 -5.06 9.42 4.35
CA ALA A 229 -3.84 10.08 3.90
C ALA A 229 -3.13 9.21 2.85
N ALA A 230 -2.52 9.84 1.83
CA ALA A 230 -1.95 9.09 0.71
C ALA A 230 -0.91 8.02 1.12
N PRO A 231 0.02 8.26 2.07
CA PRO A 231 0.94 7.22 2.54
C PRO A 231 0.23 6.01 3.16
N LEU A 232 -0.95 6.21 3.78
CA LEU A 232 -1.73 5.11 4.33
C LEU A 232 -2.37 4.24 3.25
N ALA A 233 -2.66 4.78 2.05
CA ALA A 233 -3.14 3.96 0.94
C ALA A 233 -2.16 2.82 0.58
N ARG A 234 -0.85 3.12 0.59
CA ARG A 234 0.20 2.11 0.44
C ARG A 234 0.22 1.13 1.62
N GLY A 235 0.14 1.63 2.85
CA GLY A 235 0.10 0.78 4.05
C GLY A 235 -1.06 -0.21 4.06
N VAL A 236 -2.26 0.25 3.70
CA VAL A 236 -3.48 -0.57 3.58
C VAL A 236 -3.34 -1.60 2.45
N PHE A 237 -2.76 -1.21 1.31
CA PHE A 237 -2.44 -2.16 0.24
C PHE A 237 -1.47 -3.25 0.71
N CYS A 238 -0.43 -2.90 1.48
CA CYS A 238 0.49 -3.87 2.07
C CYS A 238 -0.21 -4.86 3.00
N LEU A 239 -1.15 -4.40 3.84
CA LEU A 239 -1.96 -5.27 4.70
C LEU A 239 -2.79 -6.26 3.88
N SER A 240 -3.47 -5.77 2.84
CA SER A 240 -4.23 -6.60 1.89
C SER A 240 -3.32 -7.66 1.25
N ARG A 241 -2.19 -7.24 0.68
CA ARG A 241 -1.27 -8.13 -0.04
C ARG A 241 -0.57 -9.14 0.87
N ALA A 242 -0.43 -8.84 2.16
CA ALA A 242 0.17 -9.74 3.15
C ALA A 242 -0.61 -11.07 3.25
N VAL A 243 -1.92 -11.07 3.02
CA VAL A 243 -2.75 -12.29 3.01
C VAL A 243 -2.32 -13.22 1.88
N GLY A 244 -2.21 -12.70 0.64
CA GLY A 244 -1.71 -13.47 -0.51
C GLY A 244 -0.28 -13.96 -0.28
N ILE A 245 0.61 -13.09 0.21
CA ILE A 245 2.00 -13.43 0.53
C ILE A 245 2.06 -14.62 1.51
N LEU A 246 1.30 -14.57 2.61
CA LEU A 246 1.25 -15.63 3.61
C LEU A 246 0.72 -16.94 3.00
N ALA A 247 -0.35 -16.87 2.19
CA ALA A 247 -0.93 -18.04 1.56
C ALA A 247 0.07 -18.74 0.61
N HIS A 248 0.77 -17.98 -0.23
CA HIS A 248 1.79 -18.52 -1.14
C HIS A 248 3.02 -19.04 -0.40
N ALA A 249 3.44 -18.39 0.69
CA ALA A 249 4.53 -18.88 1.53
C ALA A 249 4.14 -20.20 2.23
N TRP A 250 2.93 -20.29 2.77
CA TRP A 250 2.42 -21.53 3.37
C TRP A 250 2.35 -22.68 2.36
N GLU A 251 1.76 -22.41 1.19
CA GLU A 251 1.71 -23.37 0.09
C GLU A 251 3.12 -23.85 -0.27
N GLN A 252 4.08 -22.93 -0.43
CA GLN A 252 5.45 -23.27 -0.79
C GLN A 252 6.14 -24.09 0.31
N SER A 253 5.91 -23.78 1.59
CA SER A 253 6.50 -24.50 2.72
C SER A 253 6.06 -25.96 2.78
N SER A 254 4.83 -26.23 2.33
CA SER A 254 4.25 -27.58 2.31
C SER A 254 4.84 -28.48 1.21
N ARG A 255 5.56 -27.91 0.24
CA ARG A 255 6.13 -28.66 -0.90
C ARG A 255 7.51 -29.28 -0.61
N GLY A 256 8.20 -28.85 0.43
CA GLY A 256 9.55 -29.34 0.78
C GLY A 256 10.64 -29.05 -0.27
N GLU A 257 10.33 -28.23 -1.28
CA GLU A 257 11.26 -27.85 -2.34
C GLU A 257 12.39 -26.98 -1.77
N ARG A 258 13.63 -27.28 -2.18
CA ARG A 258 14.81 -26.49 -1.82
C ARG A 258 15.37 -25.80 -3.05
N ASN A 259 15.42 -24.48 -3.01
CA ASN A 259 16.01 -23.67 -4.06
C ASN A 259 17.42 -23.22 -3.68
N LYS A 260 18.41 -23.61 -4.50
CA LYS A 260 19.81 -23.14 -4.41
C LYS A 260 20.23 -22.29 -5.62
N GLY A 261 19.31 -22.07 -6.56
CA GLY A 261 19.54 -21.39 -7.82
C GLY A 261 18.20 -21.11 -8.50
N PRO A 262 17.80 -19.85 -8.68
CA PRO A 262 16.45 -19.48 -9.09
C PRO A 262 16.13 -19.87 -10.54
N MET A 263 17.15 -20.21 -11.35
CA MET A 263 16.99 -20.55 -12.77
C MET A 263 17.08 -22.07 -12.97
N PRO A 264 16.21 -22.66 -13.82
CA PRO A 264 16.37 -24.03 -14.30
C PRO A 264 17.76 -24.24 -14.91
N ARG A 265 18.33 -25.44 -14.75
CA ARG A 265 19.66 -25.78 -15.27
C ARG A 265 19.78 -25.60 -16.80
N GLN A 266 18.67 -25.74 -17.51
CA GLN A 266 18.57 -25.60 -18.97
C GLN A 266 18.51 -24.14 -19.43
N LEU A 267 18.29 -23.19 -18.51
CA LEU A 267 18.24 -21.77 -18.79
C LEU A 267 19.52 -21.12 -18.24
N PRO A 268 20.59 -20.98 -19.07
CA PRO A 268 21.78 -20.30 -18.63
C PRO A 268 21.55 -18.79 -18.55
N TYR A 269 22.28 -18.11 -17.67
CA TYR A 269 22.41 -16.66 -17.75
C TYR A 269 23.44 -16.30 -18.83
N ARG A 270 23.29 -15.14 -19.46
CA ARG A 270 24.30 -14.59 -20.37
C ARG A 270 25.24 -13.69 -19.57
N TYR A 271 26.51 -14.06 -19.51
CA TYR A 271 27.57 -13.17 -19.03
C TYR A 271 27.92 -12.15 -20.11
N THR A 272 27.93 -10.86 -19.77
CA THR A 272 28.20 -9.74 -20.69
C THR A 272 29.42 -8.91 -20.28
N GLY A 273 30.26 -9.43 -19.39
CA GLY A 273 31.49 -8.77 -18.96
C GLY A 273 32.69 -9.13 -19.83
N GLU A 274 33.89 -8.83 -19.31
CA GLU A 274 35.17 -9.11 -19.96
C GLU A 274 35.39 -10.60 -20.25
N ALA A 275 36.03 -10.89 -21.39
CA ALA A 275 36.48 -12.24 -21.72
C ALA A 275 37.43 -12.81 -20.66
N THR A 276 37.67 -14.13 -20.71
CA THR A 276 38.61 -14.79 -19.81
C THR A 276 39.96 -14.08 -19.82
N ARG A 277 40.40 -13.64 -18.64
CA ARG A 277 41.71 -13.01 -18.39
C ARG A 277 42.40 -13.72 -17.24
N HIS A 278 43.70 -13.96 -17.39
CA HIS A 278 44.50 -14.64 -16.37
C HIS A 278 45.18 -13.61 -15.46
N LEU A 279 45.34 -13.96 -14.17
CA LEU A 279 46.12 -13.17 -13.24
C LEU A 279 47.58 -13.09 -13.73
N ALA A 280 48.21 -11.92 -13.61
CA ALA A 280 49.62 -11.78 -13.95
C ALA A 280 50.50 -12.52 -12.92
N ASP A 281 51.61 -13.09 -13.38
CA ASP A 281 52.54 -13.86 -12.52
C ASP A 281 53.09 -13.05 -11.33
N SER A 282 53.10 -11.72 -11.45
CA SER A 282 53.48 -10.81 -10.36
C SER A 282 52.56 -10.86 -9.14
N TYR A 283 51.36 -11.45 -9.25
CA TYR A 283 50.45 -11.70 -8.12
C TYR A 283 50.72 -13.05 -7.42
N ALA A 284 51.53 -13.94 -7.99
CA ALA A 284 51.77 -15.27 -7.42
C ALA A 284 52.74 -15.27 -6.22
N THR A 285 53.47 -14.17 -5.98
CA THR A 285 54.52 -14.08 -4.96
C THR A 285 54.11 -13.30 -3.70
N VAL A 286 52.86 -12.86 -3.59
CA VAL A 286 52.36 -12.08 -2.43
C VAL A 286 51.51 -12.96 -1.51
N VAL A 287 52.09 -14.05 -1.00
CA VAL A 287 51.62 -14.71 0.21
C VAL A 287 52.87 -15.16 0.98
N PRO A 288 53.17 -14.59 2.16
CA PRO A 288 54.26 -15.07 3.01
C PRO A 288 53.98 -16.46 3.59
#